data_AF-A0A2H0WWS0-F1
#
_entry.id   AF-A0A2H0WWS0-F1
#
_cell.length_a   1.000
_cell.length_b   1.000
_cell.length_c   1.000
_cell.angle_alpha   90.00
_cell.angle_beta   90.00
_cell.angle_gamma   90.00
#
_symmetry.space_group_name_H-M   'P 1'
#
loop_
_entity.id
_entity.type
_entity.pdbx_description
1 polymer ?
#
loop_
_entity_poly.entity_id
_entity_poly.type
_entity_poly.pdbx_seq_one_letter_code
_entity_poly.pdbx_strand_id
1 'polypeptide(L)' 'MSQEKLARLVDVANNTIIKIEAGKNQNPTLDTLKKIAKALGVSVDDLIQ' A
#
# COMPACT_ATOMS: atom_id res chain seq x y z
N MET A 1 4.29 7.86 -9.09
CA MET A 1 2.97 8.50 -8.82
C MET A 1 3.00 9.13 -7.42
N SER A 2 2.09 10.03 -7.05
CA SER A 2 2.02 10.53 -5.67
C SER A 2 1.28 9.55 -4.75
N GLN A 3 1.56 9.59 -3.44
CA GLN A 3 0.86 8.79 -2.43
C GLN A 3 -0.66 8.99 -2.48
N GLU A 4 -1.11 10.24 -2.62
CA GLU A 4 -2.54 10.57 -2.73
C GLU A 4 -3.18 9.94 -3.98
N LYS A 5 -2.46 9.91 -5.11
CA LYS A 5 -2.95 9.26 -6.33
C LYS A 5 -3.03 7.75 -6.17
N LEU A 6 -2.03 7.13 -5.51
CA LEU A 6 -2.04 5.70 -5.20
C LEU A 6 -3.21 5.34 -4.27
N ALA A 7 -3.38 6.11 -3.20
CA ALA A 7 -4.44 5.94 -2.22
C ALA A 7 -5.83 5.95 -2.87
N ARG A 8 -6.07 6.91 -3.77
CA ARG A 8 -7.32 6.97 -4.56
C ARG A 8 -7.47 5.81 -5.54
N LEU A 9 -6.38 5.38 -6.18
CA LEU A 9 -6.40 4.29 -7.15
C LEU A 9 -6.76 2.95 -6.51
N VAL A 10 -6.26 2.70 -5.29
CA VAL A 10 -6.45 1.43 -4.58
C VAL A 10 -7.55 1.48 -3.52
N ASP A 11 -8.28 2.58 -3.44
CA ASP A 11 -9.37 2.83 -2.49
C ASP A 11 -8.95 2.61 -1.02
N VAL A 12 -7.86 3.26 -0.63
CA VAL A 12 -7.36 3.24 0.75
C VAL A 12 -7.07 4.66 1.24
N ALA A 13 -7.06 4.86 2.56
CA ALA A 13 -6.69 6.14 3.14
C ALA A 13 -5.22 6.49 2.83
N ASN A 14 -4.92 7.76 2.54
CA ASN A 14 -3.55 8.23 2.30
C ASN A 14 -2.61 7.91 3.48
N ASN A 15 -3.12 8.03 4.72
CA ASN A 15 -2.37 7.64 5.92
C ASN A 15 -1.98 6.15 5.94
N THR A 16 -2.75 5.27 5.30
CA THR A 16 -2.40 3.85 5.17
C THR A 16 -1.18 3.68 4.28
N ILE A 17 -1.11 4.37 3.14
CA ILE A 17 0.06 4.38 2.24
C ILE A 17 1.30 4.88 3.00
N ILE A 18 1.19 6.02 3.68
CA ILE A 18 2.29 6.61 4.46
C ILE A 18 2.80 5.63 5.52
N LYS A 19 1.91 4.94 6.25
CA LYS A 19 2.30 3.95 7.26
C LYS A 19 3.00 2.73 6.65
N ILE A 20 2.57 2.28 5.48
CA ILE A 20 3.19 1.15 4.77
C ILE A 20 4.59 1.52 4.31
N GLU A 21 4.76 2.68 3.67
CA GLU A 21 6.07 3.17 3.22
C GLU A 21 7.03 3.45 4.39
N ALA A 22 6.49 3.89 5.54
CA ALA A 22 7.29 4.10 6.74
C ALA A 22 7.66 2.79 7.47
N GLY A 23 7.19 1.62 7.02
CA GLY A 23 7.32 0.35 7.74
C GLY A 23 6.60 0.33 9.10
N LYS A 24 5.67 1.27 9.32
CA LYS A 24 4.97 1.48 10.60
C LYS A 24 3.53 0.97 10.59
N ASN A 25 3.07 0.38 9.50
CA ASN A 25 1.74 -0.20 9.46
C ASN A 25 1.76 -1.57 10.15
N GLN A 26 1.34 -1.61 11.41
CA GLN A 26 1.44 -2.80 12.24
C GLN A 26 0.61 -3.99 11.74
N ASN A 27 -0.40 -3.79 10.88
CA ASN A 27 -1.17 -4.91 10.32
C ASN A 27 -2.06 -4.50 9.11
N PRO A 28 -1.48 -4.14 7.95
CA PRO A 28 -2.29 -4.00 6.73
C PRO A 28 -2.97 -5.34 6.41
N THR A 29 -4.24 -5.31 5.98
CA THR A 29 -4.89 -6.55 5.53
C THR A 29 -4.22 -7.07 4.26
N LEU A 30 -4.21 -8.39 4.07
CA LEU A 30 -3.69 -9.00 2.84
C LEU A 30 -4.37 -8.45 1.59
N ASP A 31 -5.66 -8.10 1.67
CA ASP A 31 -6.39 -7.43 0.59
C ASP A 31 -5.81 -6.05 0.24
N THR A 32 -5.48 -5.25 1.25
CA THR A 32 -4.84 -3.93 1.07
C THR A 32 -3.49 -4.07 0.39
N LEU A 33 -2.66 -5.01 0.86
CA LEU A 33 -1.36 -5.29 0.28
C LEU A 33 -1.47 -5.73 -1.19
N LYS A 34 -2.42 -6.62 -1.50
CA LYS A 34 -2.68 -7.07 -2.89
C LYS A 34 -3.09 -5.92 -3.81
N LYS A 35 -3.96 -5.01 -3.34
CA LYS A 35 -4.39 -3.85 -4.13
C LYS A 35 -3.23 -2.92 -4.43
N ILE A 36 -2.38 -2.64 -3.43
CA ILE A 36 -1.19 -1.79 -3.56
C ILE A 36 -0.16 -2.45 -4.49
N ALA A 37 0.15 -3.73 -4.28
CA ALA A 37 1.09 -4.48 -5.10
C ALA A 37 0.66 -4.49 -6.58
N LYS A 38 -0.62 -4.75 -6.83
CA LYS A 38 -1.21 -4.71 -8.19
C LYS A 38 -1.11 -3.33 -8.84
N ALA A 39 -1.34 -2.26 -8.07
CA ALA A 39 -1.23 -0.89 -8.56
C ALA A 39 0.20 -0.46 -8.89
N LEU A 40 1.17 -1.01 -8.16
CA LEU A 40 2.59 -0.76 -8.35
C LEU A 40 3.26 -1.73 -9.33
N GLY A 41 2.59 -2.83 -9.69
CA GLY A 41 3.14 -3.87 -10.57
C GLY A 41 4.22 -4.72 -9.89
N VAL A 42 4.19 -4.84 -8.56
CA VAL A 42 5.15 -5.59 -7.74
C VAL A 42 4.45 -6.76 -7.05
N SER A 43 5.21 -7.65 -6.40
CA SER A 43 4.63 -8.71 -5.58
C SER A 43 4.22 -8.17 -4.20
N VAL A 44 3.38 -8.92 -3.48
CA VAL A 44 3.04 -8.56 -2.10
C VAL A 44 4.26 -8.69 -1.19
N ASP A 45 5.16 -9.63 -1.49
CA ASP A 45 6.41 -9.85 -0.78
C ASP A 45 7.34 -8.63 -0.87
N ASP A 46 7.33 -7.89 -1.99
CA ASP A 46 8.07 -6.62 -2.14
C ASP A 46 7.56 -5.51 -1.20
N LEU A 47 6.35 -5.66 -0.62
CA LEU A 47 5.77 -4.72 0.33
C LEU A 47 5.97 -5.13 1.81
N ILE A 48 6.45 -6.36 2.05
CA ILE A 48 6.62 -6.94 3.37
C ILE A 48 8.11 -7.22 3.56
N GLN A 49 8.83 -6.32 4.24
CA GLN A 49 10.18 -6.56 4.76
C GLN A 49 10.24 -6.29 6.26
#